data_AF-A0A0D8L9B4-F1
#
_entry.id   AF-A0A0D8L9B4-F1
#
_cell.length_a   1.000
_cell.length_b   1.000
_cell.length_c   1.000
_cell.angle_alpha   90.00
_cell.angle_beta   90.00
_cell.angle_gamma   90.00
#
_symmetry.space_group_name_H-M   'P 1'
#
loop_
_entity.id
_entity.type
_entity.pdbx_description
1 polymer ?
#
loop_
_entity_poly.entity_id
_entity_poly.type
_entity_poly.pdbx_seq_one_letter_code
_entity_poly.pdbx_strand_id
1 'polypeptide(L)'
;MLEKVKISTGMLFILIAFLLMQLISSFYFFRFINSQNEINNTMTVQSEKTHVLDRVWIGFLENRSLLNIISKGVMKGVYENDEQKNKRLDYAEEQVEKTKSDWSAFKSMPTKFGEDLERKMDAAFNEYHGAQLELIHYLRNNRLDDFDNQPTSDYQNTFGKLYENYYAEDVIYHDNLIQNSKSNETLTIWITILLLVSICITIILVWFGIRRLLILPMNHFLESIQHIAKGNLIRPIDVTGSYEIKKLSETLRDMQNELSKTVSDVRDGANAIYSGASEIAAGNNDLSSRTEQQAASLEETAASMEELTATVRQNADNARQASHLALTASETAERGGK
;
A
#
# COMPACT_ATOMS: atom_id res chain seq x y z
N MET A 1 8.74 -24.55 -8.79
CA MET A 1 7.30 -24.18 -9.00
C MET A 1 7.09 -22.67 -9.13
N LEU A 2 7.92 -21.81 -8.52
CA LEU A 2 7.82 -20.34 -8.61
C LEU A 2 8.29 -19.71 -9.95
N GLU A 3 9.08 -20.41 -10.75
CA GLU A 3 9.65 -19.87 -12.01
C GLU A 3 8.62 -19.62 -13.12
N LYS A 4 7.44 -20.24 -13.03
CA LYS A 4 6.36 -20.08 -14.02
C LYS A 4 5.36 -18.98 -13.65
N VAL A 5 5.49 -18.37 -12.47
CA VAL A 5 4.55 -17.35 -12.00
C VAL A 5 4.99 -15.99 -12.52
N LYS A 6 4.08 -15.29 -13.21
CA LYS A 6 4.27 -13.92 -13.62
C LYS A 6 4.42 -13.03 -12.40
N ILE A 7 5.35 -12.07 -12.45
CA ILE A 7 5.57 -11.13 -11.35
C ILE A 7 4.30 -10.31 -11.08
N SER A 8 3.56 -9.98 -12.14
CA SER A 8 2.24 -9.33 -12.06
C SER A 8 1.22 -10.14 -11.26
N THR A 9 1.18 -11.47 -11.43
CA THR A 9 0.28 -12.35 -10.66
C THR A 9 0.67 -12.38 -9.19
N GLY A 10 1.97 -12.42 -8.87
CA GLY A 10 2.45 -12.35 -7.48
C GLY A 10 2.06 -11.04 -6.79
N MET A 11 2.22 -9.89 -7.48
CA MET A 11 1.78 -8.59 -6.97
C MET A 11 0.26 -8.52 -6.77
N LEU A 12 -0.52 -9.08 -7.68
CA LEU A 12 -1.98 -9.13 -7.56
C LEU A 12 -2.42 -9.89 -6.30
N PHE A 13 -1.82 -11.06 -6.02
CA PHE A 13 -2.12 -11.83 -4.82
C PHE A 13 -1.82 -11.06 -3.53
N ILE A 14 -0.69 -10.34 -3.50
CA ILE A 14 -0.31 -9.50 -2.35
C ILE A 14 -1.32 -8.37 -2.16
N LEU A 15 -1.75 -7.73 -3.24
CA LEU A 15 -2.71 -6.63 -3.19
C LEU A 15 -4.11 -7.12 -2.76
N ILE A 16 -4.54 -8.29 -3.23
CA ILE A 16 -5.77 -8.94 -2.77
C ILE A 16 -5.68 -9.30 -1.29
N ALA A 17 -4.56 -9.89 -0.84
CA ALA A 17 -4.37 -10.22 0.57
C ALA A 17 -4.42 -8.96 1.45
N PHE A 18 -3.79 -7.87 1.00
CA PHE A 18 -3.83 -6.59 1.69
C PHE A 18 -5.25 -6.00 1.74
N LEU A 19 -6.00 -6.04 0.64
CA LEU A 19 -7.39 -5.55 0.60
C LEU A 19 -8.31 -6.38 1.52
N LEU A 20 -8.18 -7.70 1.51
CA LEU A 20 -8.93 -8.58 2.42
C LEU A 20 -8.62 -8.25 3.88
N MET A 21 -7.35 -8.02 4.18
CA MET A 21 -6.90 -7.64 5.51
C MET A 21 -7.48 -6.28 5.95
N GLN A 22 -7.54 -5.30 5.04
CA GLN A 22 -8.18 -4.01 5.31
C GLN A 22 -9.67 -4.15 5.57
N LEU A 23 -10.39 -4.97 4.77
CA LEU A 23 -11.83 -5.20 4.96
C LEU A 23 -12.13 -5.84 6.31
N ILE A 24 -11.35 -6.86 6.69
CA ILE A 24 -11.48 -7.52 8.00
C ILE A 24 -11.24 -6.51 9.12
N SER A 25 -10.18 -5.70 9.02
CA SER A 25 -9.87 -4.64 9.99
C SER A 25 -11.01 -3.65 10.15
N SER A 26 -11.51 -3.11 9.04
CA SER A 26 -12.60 -2.14 9.02
C SER A 26 -13.88 -2.73 9.63
N PHE A 27 -14.17 -4.01 9.39
CA PHE A 27 -15.31 -4.69 9.99
C PHE A 27 -15.20 -4.76 11.52
N TYR A 28 -14.04 -5.16 12.06
CA TYR A 28 -13.82 -5.20 13.51
C TYR A 28 -13.84 -3.81 14.15
N PHE A 29 -13.26 -2.82 13.48
CA PHE A 29 -13.27 -1.43 13.94
C PHE A 29 -14.70 -0.87 14.02
N PHE A 30 -15.52 -1.13 13.01
CA PHE A 30 -16.92 -0.71 13.01
C PHE A 30 -17.74 -1.39 14.11
N ARG A 31 -17.53 -2.70 14.31
CA ARG A 31 -18.11 -3.46 15.44
C ARG A 31 -17.71 -2.88 16.79
N PHE A 32 -16.43 -2.53 16.97
CA PHE A 32 -15.91 -1.91 18.18
C PHE A 32 -16.60 -0.56 18.44
N ILE A 33 -16.65 0.35 17.46
CA ILE A 33 -17.32 1.65 17.61
C ILE A 33 -18.79 1.48 17.99
N ASN A 34 -19.52 0.59 17.31
CA ASN A 34 -20.94 0.39 17.60
C ASN A 34 -21.16 -0.16 19.02
N SER A 35 -20.33 -1.12 19.45
CA SER A 35 -20.39 -1.66 20.81
C SER A 35 -20.09 -0.58 21.85
N GLN A 36 -19.07 0.24 21.64
CA GLN A 36 -18.72 1.32 22.58
C GLN A 36 -19.81 2.40 22.63
N ASN A 37 -20.41 2.74 21.49
CA ASN A 37 -21.52 3.70 21.46
C ASN A 37 -22.75 3.17 22.20
N GLU A 38 -23.09 1.89 22.05
CA GLU A 38 -24.21 1.26 22.77
C GLU A 38 -23.98 1.23 24.28
N ILE A 39 -22.76 0.87 24.71
CA ILE A 39 -22.36 0.87 26.12
C ILE A 39 -22.42 2.29 26.69
N ASN A 40 -21.82 3.27 26.03
CA ASN A 40 -21.83 4.66 26.48
C ASN A 40 -23.25 5.22 26.60
N ASN A 41 -24.09 5.01 25.58
CA ASN A 41 -25.48 5.46 25.62
C ASN A 41 -26.25 4.81 26.78
N THR A 42 -26.05 3.50 27.01
CA THR A 42 -26.68 2.80 28.13
C THR A 42 -26.19 3.34 29.47
N MET A 43 -24.88 3.58 29.63
CA MET A 43 -24.31 4.17 30.84
C MET A 43 -24.84 5.59 31.09
N THR A 44 -24.96 6.41 30.06
CA THR A 44 -25.50 7.78 30.18
C THR A 44 -26.96 7.77 30.63
N VAL A 45 -27.81 7.00 29.95
CA VAL A 45 -29.25 6.89 30.31
C VAL A 45 -29.41 6.36 31.73
N GLN A 46 -28.61 5.36 32.08
CA GLN A 46 -28.69 4.72 33.40
C GLN A 46 -28.21 5.66 34.51
N SER A 47 -27.10 6.38 34.30
CA SER A 47 -26.60 7.40 35.22
C SER A 47 -27.63 8.53 35.41
N GLU A 48 -28.28 8.97 34.32
CA GLU A 48 -29.34 9.98 34.40
C GLU A 48 -30.54 9.46 35.22
N LYS A 49 -30.95 8.21 35.01
CA LYS A 49 -32.02 7.56 35.77
C LYS A 49 -31.71 7.47 37.26
N THR A 50 -30.50 7.05 37.63
CA THR A 50 -30.05 7.04 39.04
C THR A 50 -30.02 8.44 39.63
N HIS A 51 -29.55 9.46 38.89
CA HIS A 51 -29.60 10.85 39.36
C HIS A 51 -31.02 11.39 39.57
N VAL A 52 -32.00 10.98 38.77
CA VAL A 52 -33.41 11.33 39.02
C VAL A 52 -33.91 10.66 40.30
N LEU A 53 -33.55 9.39 40.51
CA LEU A 53 -33.89 8.66 41.73
C LEU A 53 -33.28 9.31 42.98
N ASP A 54 -32.03 9.79 42.90
CA ASP A 54 -31.38 10.54 43.98
C ASP A 54 -32.19 11.78 44.36
N ARG A 55 -32.69 12.54 43.37
CA ARG A 55 -33.55 13.72 43.63
C ARG A 55 -34.84 13.34 44.33
N VAL A 56 -35.44 12.21 43.98
CA VAL A 56 -36.65 11.70 44.67
C VAL A 56 -36.33 11.41 46.14
N TRP A 57 -35.27 10.65 46.39
CA TRP A 57 -34.87 10.28 47.75
C TRP A 57 -34.51 11.50 48.60
N ILE A 58 -33.67 12.39 48.07
CA ILE A 58 -33.28 13.64 48.73
C ILE A 58 -34.52 14.51 48.98
N GLY A 59 -35.41 14.67 47.99
CA GLY A 59 -36.63 15.47 48.13
C GLY A 59 -37.53 14.95 49.26
N PHE A 60 -37.68 13.63 49.38
CA PHE A 60 -38.39 13.05 50.52
C PHE A 60 -37.72 13.35 51.86
N LEU A 61 -36.40 13.20 51.97
CA LEU A 61 -35.66 13.46 53.21
C LEU A 61 -35.70 14.95 53.61
N GLU A 62 -35.48 15.84 52.64
CA GLU A 62 -35.55 17.29 52.83
C GLU A 62 -36.94 17.71 53.28
N ASN A 63 -38.00 17.21 52.62
CA ASN A 63 -39.36 17.55 52.99
C ASN A 63 -39.73 16.98 54.37
N ARG A 64 -39.33 15.75 54.68
CA ARG A 64 -39.52 15.16 56.01
C ARG A 64 -38.82 16.00 57.10
N SER A 65 -37.59 16.44 56.85
CA SER A 65 -36.84 17.34 57.73
C SER A 65 -37.57 18.67 57.92
N LEU A 66 -38.05 19.28 56.83
CA LEU A 66 -38.83 20.51 56.86
C LEU A 66 -40.10 20.37 57.70
N LEU A 67 -40.88 19.29 57.51
CA LEU A 67 -42.09 19.03 58.28
C LEU A 67 -41.80 18.84 59.77
N ASN A 68 -40.70 18.17 60.12
CA ASN A 68 -40.25 18.06 61.51
C ASN A 68 -39.85 19.42 62.10
N ILE A 69 -39.22 20.30 61.32
CA ILE A 69 -38.90 21.67 61.74
C ILE A 69 -40.19 22.47 61.96
N ILE A 70 -41.17 22.33 61.06
CA ILE A 70 -42.47 23.01 61.18
C ILE A 70 -43.21 22.53 62.43
N SER A 71 -43.35 21.21 62.62
CA SER A 71 -43.97 20.62 63.82
C SER A 71 -43.35 21.15 65.12
N LYS A 72 -42.01 21.15 65.21
CA LYS A 72 -41.28 21.72 66.36
C LYS A 72 -41.51 23.22 66.52
N GLY A 73 -41.60 23.96 65.41
CA GLY A 73 -41.94 25.39 65.41
C GLY A 73 -43.33 25.65 65.98
N VAL A 74 -44.32 24.82 65.62
CA VAL A 74 -45.69 24.89 66.17
C VAL A 74 -45.68 24.60 67.66
N MET A 75 -45.02 23.52 68.10
CA MET A 75 -44.92 23.16 69.53
C MET A 75 -44.25 24.24 70.39
N LYS A 76 -43.26 24.94 69.83
CA LYS A 76 -42.51 25.99 70.53
C LYS A 76 -43.15 27.39 70.41
N GLY A 77 -44.27 27.53 69.70
CA GLY A 77 -44.92 28.83 69.45
C GLY A 77 -44.05 29.80 68.65
N VAL A 78 -43.22 29.29 67.72
CA VAL A 78 -42.30 30.09 66.89
C VAL A 78 -43.04 30.92 65.83
N TYR A 79 -44.25 30.50 65.44
CA TYR A 79 -45.03 31.16 64.41
C TYR A 79 -45.90 32.26 65.00
N GLU A 80 -45.79 33.49 64.47
CA GLU A 80 -46.55 34.65 64.93
C GLU A 80 -48.04 34.56 64.58
N ASN A 81 -48.36 33.85 63.49
CA ASN A 81 -49.71 33.62 62.99
C ASN A 81 -49.78 32.35 62.12
N ASP A 82 -51.01 31.90 61.83
CA ASP A 82 -51.24 30.73 60.97
C ASP A 82 -50.79 30.95 59.52
N GLU A 83 -50.73 32.19 59.04
CA GLU A 83 -50.28 32.52 57.68
C GLU A 83 -48.80 32.16 57.47
N GLN A 84 -47.93 32.50 58.43
CA GLN A 84 -46.50 32.19 58.38
C GLN A 84 -46.24 30.67 58.39
N LYS A 85 -47.00 29.92 59.20
CA LYS A 85 -46.98 28.46 59.23
C LYS A 85 -47.45 27.89 57.90
N ASN A 86 -48.60 28.34 57.40
CA ASN A 86 -49.21 27.85 56.17
C ASN A 86 -48.32 28.10 54.96
N LYS A 87 -47.64 29.24 54.86
CA LYS A 87 -46.68 29.50 53.77
C LYS A 87 -45.54 28.49 53.72
N ARG A 88 -45.05 28.03 54.89
CA ARG A 88 -44.04 26.96 54.94
C ARG A 88 -44.61 25.59 54.58
N LEU A 89 -45.87 25.33 54.95
CA LEU A 89 -46.57 24.11 54.57
C LEU A 89 -46.89 24.08 53.08
N ASP A 90 -47.20 25.23 52.46
CA ASP A 90 -47.38 25.37 51.01
C ASP A 90 -46.08 25.03 50.28
N TYR A 91 -44.94 25.53 50.77
CA TYR A 91 -43.63 25.16 50.22
C TYR A 91 -43.31 23.66 50.40
N ALA A 92 -43.66 23.07 51.56
CA ALA A 92 -43.51 21.63 51.78
C ALA A 92 -44.36 20.81 50.79
N GLU A 93 -45.60 21.23 50.57
CA GLU A 93 -46.51 20.61 49.59
C GLU A 93 -45.98 20.73 48.15
N GLU A 94 -45.43 21.89 47.79
CA GLU A 94 -44.75 22.10 46.50
C GLU A 94 -43.57 21.13 46.31
N GLN A 95 -42.75 20.91 47.35
CA GLN A 95 -41.65 19.94 47.27
C GLN A 95 -42.16 18.50 47.09
N VAL A 96 -43.25 18.12 47.75
CA VAL A 96 -43.87 16.78 47.57
C VAL A 96 -44.31 16.57 46.12
N GLU A 97 -44.99 17.55 45.53
CA GLU A 97 -45.42 17.46 44.12
C GLU A 97 -44.23 17.48 43.15
N LYS A 98 -43.17 18.23 43.46
CA LYS A 98 -41.91 18.16 42.68
C LYS A 98 -41.29 16.76 42.74
N THR A 99 -41.22 16.15 43.93
CA THR A 99 -40.72 14.78 44.11
C THR A 99 -41.55 13.76 43.32
N LYS A 100 -42.87 13.95 43.23
CA LYS A 100 -43.75 13.15 42.36
C LYS A 100 -43.48 13.35 40.87
N SER A 101 -43.19 14.58 40.45
CA SER A 101 -42.75 14.85 39.07
C SER A 101 -41.43 14.15 38.75
N ASP A 102 -40.43 14.22 39.65
CA ASP A 102 -39.16 13.49 39.49
C ASP A 102 -39.40 11.97 39.46
N TRP A 103 -40.31 11.43 40.28
CA TRP A 103 -40.70 10.01 40.23
C TRP A 103 -41.32 9.61 38.88
N SER A 104 -42.19 10.45 38.33
CA SER A 104 -42.76 10.21 36.99
C SER A 104 -41.68 10.23 35.91
N ALA A 105 -40.68 11.11 36.02
CA ALA A 105 -39.55 11.15 35.10
C ALA A 105 -38.72 9.87 35.21
N PHE A 106 -38.41 9.41 36.43
CA PHE A 106 -37.72 8.14 36.68
C PHE A 106 -38.44 6.95 36.02
N LYS A 107 -39.77 6.85 36.17
CA LYS A 107 -40.58 5.77 35.57
C LYS A 107 -40.64 5.81 34.05
N SER A 108 -40.49 6.99 33.44
CA SER A 108 -40.50 7.13 31.98
C SER A 108 -39.20 6.65 31.33
N MET A 109 -38.11 6.58 32.11
CA MET A 109 -36.81 6.18 31.61
C MET A 109 -36.71 4.65 31.48
N PRO A 110 -35.97 4.13 30.47
CA PRO A 110 -35.85 2.71 30.23
C PRO A 110 -35.40 1.93 31.47
N THR A 111 -36.02 0.78 31.69
CA THR A 111 -35.74 -0.10 32.82
C THR A 111 -34.81 -1.23 32.40
N LYS A 112 -33.73 -1.42 33.16
CA LYS A 112 -32.78 -2.54 32.97
C LYS A 112 -32.77 -3.54 34.12
N PHE A 113 -33.29 -3.14 35.29
CA PHE A 113 -33.52 -4.02 36.42
C PHE A 113 -34.88 -4.70 36.30
N GLY A 114 -35.08 -5.84 36.95
CA GLY A 114 -36.35 -6.58 36.82
C GLY A 114 -37.57 -5.72 37.15
N GLU A 115 -38.67 -5.89 36.42
CA GLU A 115 -39.94 -5.14 36.63
C GLU A 115 -40.50 -5.26 38.05
N ASP A 116 -40.07 -6.26 38.82
CA ASP A 116 -40.49 -6.48 40.21
C ASP A 116 -39.92 -5.43 41.18
N LEU A 117 -38.65 -5.02 41.02
CA LEU A 117 -38.02 -4.04 41.90
C LEU A 117 -38.66 -2.67 41.72
N GLU A 118 -38.81 -2.21 40.48
CA GLU A 118 -39.45 -0.93 40.19
C GLU A 118 -40.93 -0.90 40.60
N ARG A 119 -41.65 -2.03 40.47
CA ARG A 119 -43.02 -2.14 40.96
C ARG A 119 -43.12 -2.01 42.48
N LYS A 120 -42.19 -2.64 43.22
CA LYS A 120 -42.11 -2.50 44.69
C LYS A 120 -41.75 -1.06 45.08
N MET A 121 -40.85 -0.43 44.33
CA MET A 121 -40.50 0.97 44.55
C MET A 121 -41.68 1.91 44.27
N ASP A 122 -42.48 1.67 43.23
CA ASP A 122 -43.68 2.48 42.94
C ASP A 122 -44.72 2.38 44.06
N ALA A 123 -44.95 1.16 44.58
CA ALA A 123 -45.82 0.98 45.75
C ALA A 123 -45.27 1.75 46.97
N ALA A 124 -43.99 1.57 47.31
CA ALA A 124 -43.36 2.25 48.43
C ALA A 124 -43.30 3.77 48.27
N PHE A 125 -43.10 4.26 47.04
CA PHE A 125 -43.15 5.68 46.70
C PHE A 125 -44.54 6.26 47.02
N ASN A 126 -45.60 5.62 46.52
CA ASN A 126 -46.97 6.11 46.68
C ASN A 126 -47.38 6.15 48.16
N GLU A 127 -47.01 5.13 48.95
CA GLU A 127 -47.24 5.09 50.40
C GLU A 127 -46.50 6.24 51.11
N TYR A 128 -45.21 6.44 50.80
CA TYR A 128 -44.42 7.49 51.46
C TYR A 128 -44.87 8.89 51.05
N HIS A 129 -45.17 9.10 49.76
CA HIS A 129 -45.74 10.34 49.25
C HIS A 129 -47.07 10.68 49.92
N GLY A 130 -47.99 9.71 50.00
CA GLY A 130 -49.27 9.86 50.70
C GLY A 130 -49.09 10.23 52.17
N ALA A 131 -48.16 9.55 52.86
CA ALA A 131 -47.84 9.84 54.24
C ALA A 131 -47.33 11.28 54.44
N GLN A 132 -46.48 11.80 53.54
CA GLN A 132 -46.02 13.20 53.65
C GLN A 132 -47.15 14.23 53.43
N LEU A 133 -48.09 13.96 52.53
CA LEU A 133 -49.28 14.80 52.36
C LEU A 133 -50.19 14.78 53.60
N GLU A 134 -50.36 13.61 54.22
CA GLU A 134 -51.08 13.49 55.48
C GLU A 134 -50.40 14.27 56.62
N LEU A 135 -49.07 14.23 56.73
CA LEU A 135 -48.34 15.03 57.70
C LEU A 135 -48.57 16.53 57.50
N ILE A 136 -48.57 17.00 56.24
CA ILE A 136 -48.93 18.38 55.91
C ILE A 136 -50.35 18.68 56.38
N HIS A 137 -51.30 17.79 56.09
CA HIS A 137 -52.69 17.92 56.52
C HIS A 137 -52.83 18.01 58.05
N TYR A 138 -52.12 17.16 58.81
CA TYR A 138 -52.13 17.21 60.28
C TYR A 138 -51.57 18.53 60.81
N LEU A 139 -50.45 19.03 60.26
CA LEU A 139 -49.87 20.31 60.67
C LEU A 139 -50.76 21.51 60.31
N ARG A 140 -51.45 21.49 59.15
CA ARG A 140 -52.41 22.54 58.78
C ARG A 140 -53.55 22.62 59.79
N ASN A 141 -54.04 21.47 60.27
CA ASN A 141 -55.15 21.36 61.20
C ASN A 141 -54.73 21.33 62.68
N ASN A 142 -53.46 21.64 63.00
CA ASN A 142 -52.89 21.62 64.35
C ASN A 142 -53.05 20.27 65.10
N ARG A 143 -53.15 19.16 64.37
CA ARG A 143 -53.28 17.79 64.90
C ARG A 143 -51.90 17.17 65.17
N LEU A 144 -51.20 17.66 66.19
CA LEU A 144 -49.82 17.25 66.49
C LEU A 144 -49.71 15.80 66.96
N ASP A 145 -50.68 15.30 67.72
CA ASP A 145 -50.69 13.90 68.17
C ASP A 145 -50.78 12.92 66.99
N ASP A 146 -51.58 13.26 65.96
CA ASP A 146 -51.69 12.44 64.75
C ASP A 146 -50.42 12.52 63.89
N PHE A 147 -49.76 13.68 63.86
CA PHE A 147 -48.46 13.85 63.20
C PHE A 147 -47.38 12.97 63.83
N ASP A 148 -47.30 12.93 65.17
CA ASP A 148 -46.29 12.16 65.90
C ASP A 148 -46.58 10.64 65.86
N ASN A 149 -47.85 10.25 65.81
CA ASN A 149 -48.26 8.84 65.77
C ASN A 149 -48.25 8.23 64.35
N GLN A 150 -48.16 9.03 63.29
CA GLN A 150 -48.08 8.49 61.93
C GLN A 150 -46.78 7.68 61.76
N PRO A 151 -46.82 6.44 61.21
CA PRO A 151 -45.64 5.59 61.03
C PRO A 151 -44.75 6.03 59.84
N THR A 152 -44.53 7.34 59.64
CA THR A 152 -43.75 7.86 58.50
C THR A 152 -42.35 7.28 58.42
N SER A 153 -41.75 6.97 59.57
CA SER A 153 -40.42 6.37 59.66
C SER A 153 -40.36 5.00 58.99
N ASP A 154 -41.44 4.21 59.05
CA ASP A 154 -41.50 2.89 58.43
C ASP A 154 -41.60 3.01 56.90
N TYR A 155 -42.40 3.98 56.40
CA TYR A 155 -42.46 4.29 54.97
C TYR A 155 -41.10 4.77 54.44
N GLN A 156 -40.44 5.68 55.16
CA GLN A 156 -39.10 6.16 54.83
C GLN A 156 -38.09 5.00 54.79
N ASN A 157 -38.08 4.13 55.80
CA ASN A 157 -37.16 2.99 55.86
C ASN A 157 -37.43 1.97 54.75
N THR A 158 -38.69 1.75 54.40
CA THR A 158 -39.09 0.83 53.33
C THR A 158 -38.62 1.34 51.97
N PHE A 159 -38.90 2.61 51.66
CA PHE A 159 -38.42 3.21 50.42
C PHE A 159 -36.89 3.30 50.39
N GLY A 160 -36.25 3.69 51.50
CA GLY A 160 -34.79 3.76 51.63
C GLY A 160 -34.08 2.43 51.35
N LYS A 161 -34.61 1.30 51.86
CA LYS A 161 -34.06 -0.03 51.55
C LYS A 161 -34.18 -0.38 50.07
N LEU A 162 -35.30 -0.03 49.43
CA LEU A 162 -35.48 -0.30 48.00
C LEU A 162 -34.59 0.60 47.14
N TYR A 163 -34.39 1.86 47.54
CA TYR A 163 -33.42 2.78 46.96
C TYR A 163 -32.00 2.23 47.04
N GLU A 164 -31.56 1.76 48.22
CA GLU A 164 -30.25 1.14 48.41
C GLU A 164 -30.07 -0.12 47.55
N ASN A 165 -31.11 -0.97 47.47
CA ASN A 165 -31.08 -2.16 46.63
C ASN A 165 -30.97 -1.81 45.14
N TYR A 166 -31.72 -0.81 44.67
CA TYR A 166 -31.64 -0.33 43.29
C TYR A 166 -30.22 0.15 42.97
N TYR A 167 -29.63 0.95 43.87
CA TYR A 167 -28.27 1.45 43.68
C TYR A 167 -27.23 0.32 43.69
N ALA A 168 -27.40 -0.69 44.55
CA ALA A 168 -26.53 -1.86 44.57
C ALA A 168 -26.62 -2.67 43.27
N GLU A 169 -27.82 -2.87 42.72
CA GLU A 169 -28.01 -3.50 41.41
C GLU A 169 -27.39 -2.68 40.28
N ASP A 170 -27.50 -1.36 40.33
CA ASP A 170 -26.92 -0.43 39.36
C ASP A 170 -25.39 -0.50 39.33
N VAL A 171 -24.75 -0.49 40.50
CA VAL A 171 -23.28 -0.65 40.62
C VAL A 171 -22.83 -1.99 40.06
N ILE A 172 -23.52 -3.09 40.39
CA ILE A 172 -23.20 -4.42 39.86
C ILE A 172 -23.37 -4.48 38.34
N TYR A 173 -24.44 -3.87 37.82
CA TYR A 173 -24.69 -3.80 36.39
C TYR A 173 -23.60 -3.00 35.67
N HIS A 174 -23.24 -1.84 36.21
CA HIS A 174 -22.18 -0.98 35.71
C HIS A 174 -20.83 -1.69 35.69
N ASP A 175 -20.46 -2.38 36.77
CA ASP A 175 -19.22 -3.15 36.85
C ASP A 175 -19.21 -4.29 35.82
N ASN A 176 -20.31 -5.03 35.67
CA ASN A 176 -20.42 -6.09 34.66
C ASN A 176 -20.29 -5.55 33.23
N LEU A 177 -20.91 -4.40 32.92
CA LEU A 177 -20.76 -3.75 31.62
C LEU A 177 -19.31 -3.37 31.34
N ILE A 178 -18.62 -2.77 32.32
CA ILE A 178 -17.21 -2.38 32.18
C ILE A 178 -16.30 -3.60 32.06
N GLN A 179 -16.51 -4.66 32.84
CA GLN A 179 -15.71 -5.89 32.77
C GLN A 179 -15.86 -6.60 31.42
N ASN A 180 -17.10 -6.68 30.91
CA ASN A 180 -17.37 -7.20 29.58
C ASN A 180 -16.76 -6.31 28.48
N SER A 181 -16.78 -4.98 28.66
CA SER A 181 -16.12 -4.02 27.77
C SER A 181 -14.60 -4.22 27.74
N LYS A 182 -13.93 -4.33 28.89
CA LYS A 182 -12.47 -4.52 28.99
C LYS A 182 -11.98 -5.79 28.29
N SER A 183 -12.77 -6.87 28.38
CA SER A 183 -12.48 -8.12 27.67
C SER A 183 -12.56 -7.92 26.16
N ASN A 184 -13.55 -7.17 25.68
CA ASN A 184 -13.69 -6.82 24.27
C ASN A 184 -12.59 -5.84 23.79
N GLU A 185 -12.22 -4.85 24.60
CA GLU A 185 -11.12 -3.92 24.32
C GLU A 185 -9.79 -4.65 24.14
N THR A 186 -9.49 -5.62 25.01
CA THR A 186 -8.26 -6.41 24.93
C THR A 186 -8.18 -7.20 23.63
N LEU A 187 -9.29 -7.83 23.20
CA LEU A 187 -9.37 -8.52 21.91
C LEU A 187 -9.14 -7.57 20.73
N THR A 188 -9.75 -6.38 20.73
CA THR A 188 -9.56 -5.37 19.68
C THR A 188 -8.11 -4.89 19.61
N ILE A 189 -7.43 -4.69 20.76
CA ILE A 189 -6.01 -4.32 20.81
C ILE A 189 -5.14 -5.42 20.18
N TRP A 190 -5.35 -6.69 20.55
CA TRP A 190 -4.59 -7.80 19.98
C TRP A 190 -4.79 -7.95 18.47
N ILE A 191 -6.03 -7.81 17.98
CA ILE A 191 -6.31 -7.82 16.53
C ILE A 191 -5.57 -6.67 15.82
N THR A 192 -5.54 -5.48 16.44
CA THR A 192 -4.82 -4.31 15.89
C THR A 192 -3.31 -4.53 15.85
N ILE A 193 -2.72 -5.12 16.89
CA ILE A 193 -1.29 -5.46 16.93
C ILE A 193 -0.97 -6.52 15.87
N LEU A 194 -1.78 -7.58 15.76
CA LEU A 194 -1.60 -8.62 14.74
C LEU A 194 -1.71 -8.05 13.33
N LEU A 195 -2.59 -7.07 13.14
CA LEU A 195 -2.72 -6.35 11.88
C LEU A 195 -1.44 -5.57 11.53
N LEU A 196 -0.92 -4.78 12.48
CA LEU A 196 0.33 -4.05 12.27
C LEU A 196 1.50 -4.99 11.95
N VAL A 197 1.61 -6.10 12.67
CA VAL A 197 2.65 -7.11 12.44
C VAL A 197 2.52 -7.72 11.04
N SER A 198 1.32 -8.08 10.61
CA SER A 198 1.09 -8.67 9.28
C SER A 198 1.34 -7.67 8.13
N ILE A 199 1.08 -6.37 8.35
CA ILE A 199 1.50 -5.32 7.39
C ILE A 199 3.03 -5.28 7.28
N CYS A 200 3.75 -5.26 8.41
CA CYS A 200 5.21 -5.29 8.41
C CYS A 200 5.76 -6.53 7.69
N ILE A 201 5.19 -7.71 7.95
CA ILE A 201 5.57 -8.97 7.28
C ILE A 201 5.34 -8.86 5.77
N THR A 202 4.21 -8.30 5.34
CA THR A 202 3.89 -8.12 3.92
C THR A 202 4.90 -7.19 3.24
N ILE A 203 5.28 -6.09 3.88
CA ILE A 203 6.31 -5.17 3.37
C ILE A 203 7.65 -5.88 3.23
N ILE A 204 8.05 -6.67 4.24
CA ILE A 204 9.31 -7.42 4.22
C ILE A 204 9.29 -8.47 3.09
N LEU A 205 8.18 -9.19 2.92
CA LEU A 205 8.00 -10.18 1.86
C LEU A 205 8.04 -9.56 0.46
N VAL A 206 7.37 -8.41 0.27
CA VAL A 206 7.42 -7.64 -0.98
C VAL A 206 8.84 -7.19 -1.28
N TRP A 207 9.51 -6.58 -0.30
CA TRP A 207 10.90 -6.12 -0.46
C TRP A 207 11.85 -7.27 -0.82
N PHE A 208 11.74 -8.38 -0.10
CA PHE A 208 12.53 -9.59 -0.38
C PHE A 208 12.21 -10.18 -1.76
N GLY A 209 10.92 -10.23 -2.12
CA GLY A 209 10.43 -10.70 -3.42
C GLY A 209 10.95 -9.87 -4.58
N ILE A 210 10.83 -8.54 -4.52
CA ILE A 210 11.35 -7.61 -5.54
C ILE A 210 12.86 -7.78 -5.68
N ARG A 211 13.60 -7.80 -4.56
CA ARG A 211 15.06 -7.94 -4.59
C ARG A 211 15.49 -9.24 -5.27
N ARG A 212 14.82 -10.35 -4.97
CA ARG A 212 15.21 -11.68 -5.47
C ARG A 212 14.68 -12.00 -6.87
N LEU A 213 13.46 -11.58 -7.20
CA LEU A 213 12.79 -11.94 -8.46
C LEU A 213 13.00 -10.91 -9.59
N LEU A 214 13.28 -9.65 -9.25
CA LEU A 214 13.50 -8.57 -10.23
C LEU A 214 14.95 -8.08 -10.21
N ILE A 215 15.45 -7.59 -9.08
CA ILE A 215 16.72 -6.83 -9.04
C ILE A 215 17.93 -7.74 -9.36
N LEU A 216 18.02 -8.91 -8.71
CA LEU A 216 19.17 -9.82 -8.92
C LEU A 216 19.29 -10.29 -10.38
N PRO A 217 18.25 -10.84 -11.03
CA PRO A 217 18.35 -11.23 -12.43
C PRO A 217 18.58 -10.06 -13.39
N MET A 218 18.04 -8.87 -13.09
CA MET A 218 18.24 -7.67 -13.91
C MET A 218 19.71 -7.25 -13.95
N ASN A 219 20.46 -7.42 -12.85
CA ASN A 219 21.88 -7.11 -12.83
C ASN A 219 22.68 -8.04 -13.77
N HIS A 220 22.35 -9.33 -13.82
CA HIS A 220 22.96 -10.27 -14.77
C HIS A 220 22.61 -9.91 -16.21
N PHE A 221 21.35 -9.53 -16.47
CA PHE A 221 20.92 -9.05 -17.79
C PHE A 221 21.70 -7.81 -18.24
N LEU A 222 21.92 -6.85 -17.32
CA LEU A 222 22.71 -5.64 -17.59
C LEU A 222 24.17 -5.98 -17.91
N GLU A 223 24.76 -6.95 -17.18
CA GLU A 223 26.13 -7.41 -17.43
C GLU A 223 26.26 -8.06 -18.82
N SER A 224 25.30 -8.90 -19.24
CA SER A 224 25.27 -9.47 -20.60
C SER A 224 25.19 -8.40 -21.69
N ILE A 225 24.35 -7.38 -21.52
CA ILE A 225 24.28 -6.25 -22.46
C ILE A 225 25.62 -5.51 -22.53
N GLN A 226 26.27 -5.26 -21.39
CA GLN A 226 27.58 -4.61 -21.36
C GLN A 226 28.66 -5.40 -22.11
N HIS A 227 28.61 -6.73 -22.06
CA HIS A 227 29.50 -7.58 -22.84
C HIS A 227 29.24 -7.47 -24.34
N ILE A 228 27.97 -7.53 -24.77
CA ILE A 228 27.58 -7.36 -26.17
C ILE A 228 28.00 -5.98 -26.69
N ALA A 229 27.75 -4.92 -25.90
CA ALA A 229 28.13 -3.55 -26.25
C ALA A 229 29.65 -3.37 -26.40
N LYS A 230 30.46 -4.17 -25.71
CA LYS A 230 31.93 -4.22 -25.86
C LYS A 230 32.39 -5.13 -27.00
N GLY A 231 31.47 -5.71 -27.79
CA GLY A 231 31.77 -6.62 -28.89
C GLY A 231 32.10 -8.06 -28.47
N ASN A 232 31.92 -8.41 -27.19
CA ASN A 232 32.11 -9.79 -26.74
C ASN A 232 30.81 -10.59 -26.86
N LEU A 233 30.69 -11.37 -27.94
CA LEU A 233 29.53 -12.19 -28.26
C LEU A 233 29.68 -13.66 -27.84
N ILE A 234 30.78 -14.03 -27.18
CA ILE A 234 31.13 -15.44 -26.88
C ILE A 234 30.48 -15.90 -25.57
N ARG A 235 30.19 -14.99 -24.63
CA ARG A 235 29.61 -15.36 -23.34
C ARG A 235 28.15 -15.80 -23.50
N PRO A 236 27.78 -17.01 -23.05
CA PRO A 236 26.39 -17.46 -23.10
C PRO A 236 25.52 -16.60 -22.17
N ILE A 237 24.28 -16.34 -22.59
CA ILE A 237 23.26 -15.67 -21.78
C ILE A 237 22.44 -16.74 -21.06
N ASP A 238 22.60 -16.81 -19.73
CA ASP A 238 21.83 -17.73 -18.89
C ASP A 238 20.37 -17.28 -18.77
N VAL A 239 19.46 -18.14 -19.22
CA VAL A 239 18.02 -17.90 -19.20
C VAL A 239 17.46 -18.40 -17.87
N THR A 240 17.55 -17.57 -16.84
CA THR A 240 17.07 -17.87 -15.47
C THR A 240 16.13 -16.79 -14.94
N GLY A 241 15.29 -17.15 -13.98
CA GLY A 241 14.39 -16.20 -13.30
C GLY A 241 12.91 -16.34 -13.66
N SER A 242 12.14 -15.33 -13.28
CA SER A 242 10.68 -15.23 -13.47
C SER A 242 10.29 -15.23 -14.95
N TYR A 243 9.02 -15.52 -15.27
CA TYR A 243 8.53 -15.59 -16.66
C TYR A 243 8.94 -14.38 -17.53
N GLU A 244 8.72 -13.16 -17.05
CA GLU A 244 9.04 -11.94 -17.79
C GLU A 244 10.55 -11.76 -18.00
N ILE A 245 11.36 -12.06 -16.98
CA ILE A 245 12.83 -12.01 -17.06
C ILE A 245 13.35 -13.07 -18.03
N LYS A 246 12.79 -14.28 -17.97
CA LYS A 246 13.14 -15.38 -18.86
C LYS A 246 12.91 -14.99 -20.32
N LYS A 247 11.73 -14.45 -20.62
CA LYS A 247 11.38 -13.99 -21.97
C LYS A 247 12.32 -12.87 -22.44
N LEU A 248 12.69 -11.94 -21.56
CA LEU A 248 13.65 -10.88 -21.88
C LEU A 248 15.05 -11.42 -22.18
N SER A 249 15.55 -12.37 -21.38
CA SER A 249 16.84 -13.04 -21.61
C SER A 249 16.86 -13.88 -22.89
N GLU A 250 15.74 -14.54 -23.24
CA GLU A 250 15.59 -15.28 -24.50
C GLU A 250 15.72 -14.33 -25.70
N THR A 251 15.01 -13.20 -25.70
CA THR A 251 15.11 -12.20 -26.78
C THR A 251 16.53 -11.62 -26.90
N LEU A 252 17.21 -11.38 -25.77
CA LEU A 252 18.60 -10.90 -25.79
C LEU A 252 19.56 -11.94 -26.39
N ARG A 253 19.33 -13.23 -26.10
CA ARG A 253 20.11 -14.32 -26.69
C ARG A 253 19.92 -14.41 -28.20
N ASP A 254 18.69 -14.26 -28.68
CA ASP A 254 18.41 -14.26 -30.11
C ASP A 254 19.09 -13.07 -30.81
N MET A 255 19.09 -11.89 -30.19
CA MET A 255 19.83 -10.73 -30.68
C MET A 255 21.36 -10.96 -30.70
N GLN A 256 21.92 -11.60 -29.66
CA GLN A 256 23.35 -11.95 -29.63
C GLN A 256 23.72 -12.88 -30.78
N ASN A 257 22.88 -13.89 -31.07
CA ASN A 257 23.10 -14.84 -32.16
C ASN A 257 23.08 -14.16 -33.53
N GLU A 258 22.12 -13.29 -33.79
CA GLU A 258 22.03 -12.55 -35.06
C GLU A 258 23.20 -11.56 -35.24
N LEU A 259 23.63 -10.89 -34.16
CA LEU A 259 24.84 -10.06 -34.19
C LEU A 259 26.09 -10.91 -34.47
N SER A 260 26.22 -12.07 -33.85
CA SER A 260 27.37 -12.95 -34.05
C SER A 260 27.43 -13.47 -35.49
N LYS A 261 26.29 -13.80 -36.09
CA LYS A 261 26.19 -14.19 -37.49
C LYS A 261 26.59 -13.05 -38.42
N THR A 262 26.05 -11.86 -38.20
CA THR A 262 26.40 -10.66 -38.99
C THR A 262 27.89 -10.36 -38.95
N VAL A 263 28.53 -10.45 -37.78
CA VAL A 263 29.98 -10.26 -37.64
C VAL A 263 30.78 -11.36 -38.34
N SER A 264 30.31 -12.61 -38.31
CA SER A 264 30.93 -13.71 -39.05
C SER A 264 30.87 -13.48 -40.56
N ASP A 265 29.69 -13.11 -41.09
CA ASP A 265 29.50 -12.84 -42.51
C ASP A 265 30.41 -11.69 -43.01
N VAL A 266 30.55 -10.62 -42.19
CA VAL A 266 31.47 -9.51 -42.49
C VAL A 266 32.93 -9.99 -42.49
N ARG A 267 33.33 -10.82 -41.51
CA ARG A 267 34.70 -11.37 -41.44
C ARG A 267 35.01 -12.26 -42.63
N ASP A 268 34.07 -13.13 -43.02
CA ASP A 268 34.25 -14.04 -44.13
C ASP A 268 34.31 -13.28 -45.47
N GLY A 269 33.49 -12.24 -45.63
CA GLY A 269 33.57 -11.29 -46.74
C GLY A 269 34.92 -10.56 -46.80
N ALA A 270 35.43 -10.08 -45.66
CA ALA A 270 36.75 -9.44 -45.59
C ALA A 270 37.89 -10.39 -45.95
N ASN A 271 37.82 -11.66 -45.52
CA ASN A 271 38.79 -12.70 -45.88
C ASN A 271 38.76 -12.98 -47.40
N ALA A 272 37.57 -13.06 -48.00
CA ALA A 272 37.43 -13.25 -49.45
C ALA A 272 38.02 -12.07 -50.23
N ILE A 273 37.78 -10.83 -49.78
CA ILE A 273 38.39 -9.63 -50.37
C ILE A 273 39.92 -9.68 -50.24
N TYR A 274 40.45 -10.04 -49.07
CA TYR A 274 41.89 -10.14 -48.85
C TYR A 274 42.54 -11.19 -49.77
N SER A 275 41.93 -12.37 -49.89
CA SER A 275 42.39 -13.41 -50.81
C SER A 275 42.34 -12.94 -52.27
N GLY A 276 41.24 -12.32 -52.70
CA GLY A 276 41.12 -11.78 -54.06
C GLY A 276 42.13 -10.66 -54.35
N ALA A 277 42.38 -9.76 -53.39
CA ALA A 277 43.40 -8.72 -53.52
C ALA A 277 44.81 -9.32 -53.62
N SER A 278 45.11 -10.38 -52.88
CA SER A 278 46.39 -11.09 -52.96
C SER A 278 46.58 -11.78 -54.32
N GLU A 279 45.51 -12.36 -54.88
CA GLU A 279 45.53 -12.98 -56.22
C GLU A 279 45.72 -11.92 -57.31
N ILE A 280 45.03 -10.78 -57.23
CA ILE A 280 45.23 -9.64 -58.13
C ILE A 280 46.67 -9.13 -58.06
N ALA A 281 47.23 -8.97 -56.86
CA ALA A 281 48.61 -8.51 -56.70
C ALA A 281 49.61 -9.49 -57.34
N ALA A 282 49.42 -10.79 -57.16
CA ALA A 282 50.23 -11.82 -57.80
C ALA A 282 50.09 -11.78 -59.33
N GLY A 283 48.87 -11.69 -59.85
CA GLY A 283 48.61 -11.57 -61.29
C GLY A 283 49.18 -10.30 -61.92
N ASN A 284 49.17 -9.18 -61.18
CA ASN A 284 49.77 -7.93 -61.64
C ASN A 284 51.30 -8.02 -61.72
N ASN A 285 51.94 -8.72 -60.79
CA ASN A 285 53.38 -9.00 -60.86
C ASN A 285 53.75 -9.88 -62.07
N ASP A 286 52.96 -10.93 -62.35
CA ASP A 286 53.16 -11.77 -63.54
C ASP A 286 53.00 -10.96 -64.84
N LEU A 287 51.95 -10.14 -64.93
CA LEU A 287 51.72 -9.27 -66.09
C LEU A 287 52.86 -8.25 -66.27
N SER A 288 53.34 -7.65 -65.18
CA SER A 288 54.50 -6.74 -65.21
C SER A 288 55.73 -7.45 -65.77
N SER A 289 56.04 -8.65 -65.28
CA SER A 289 57.18 -9.45 -65.77
C SER A 289 57.05 -9.81 -67.25
N ARG A 290 55.86 -10.20 -67.72
CA ARG A 290 55.61 -10.47 -69.14
C ARG A 290 55.72 -9.21 -70.01
N THR A 291 55.29 -8.07 -69.49
CA THR A 291 55.39 -6.78 -70.19
C THR A 291 56.86 -6.36 -70.33
N GLU A 292 57.67 -6.55 -69.29
CA GLU A 292 59.13 -6.34 -69.33
C GLU A 292 59.79 -7.28 -70.35
N GLN A 293 59.43 -8.56 -70.35
CA GLN A 293 59.96 -9.53 -71.32
C GLN A 293 59.58 -9.15 -72.76
N GLN A 294 58.33 -8.74 -72.99
CA GLN A 294 57.86 -8.31 -74.31
C GLN A 294 58.57 -7.04 -74.79
N ALA A 295 58.81 -6.09 -73.89
CA ALA A 295 59.59 -4.89 -74.19
C ALA A 295 61.02 -5.26 -74.62
N ALA A 296 61.68 -6.19 -73.91
CA ALA A 296 63.00 -6.69 -74.28
C ALA A 296 63.00 -7.39 -75.66
N SER A 297 62.00 -8.21 -75.97
CA SER A 297 61.88 -8.83 -77.31
C SER A 297 61.64 -7.82 -78.42
N LEU A 298 60.90 -6.74 -78.14
CA LEU A 298 60.72 -5.64 -79.10
C LEU A 298 62.03 -4.88 -79.33
N GLU A 299 62.83 -4.68 -78.28
CA GLU A 299 64.16 -4.06 -78.37
C GLU A 299 65.11 -4.92 -79.22
N GLU A 300 65.12 -6.24 -79.02
CA GLU A 300 65.89 -7.19 -79.84
C GLU A 300 65.43 -7.20 -81.31
N THR A 301 64.11 -7.11 -81.54
CA THR A 301 63.55 -7.00 -82.91
C THR A 301 63.96 -5.69 -83.57
N ALA A 302 63.93 -4.57 -82.84
CA ALA A 302 64.37 -3.27 -83.35
C ALA A 302 65.87 -3.28 -83.71
N ALA A 303 66.71 -3.85 -82.84
CA ALA A 303 68.14 -4.02 -83.11
C ALA A 303 68.40 -4.91 -84.34
N SER A 304 67.66 -6.01 -84.47
CA SER A 304 67.72 -6.88 -85.65
C SER A 304 67.30 -6.16 -86.93
N MET A 305 66.30 -5.26 -86.84
CA MET A 305 65.88 -4.42 -87.97
C MET A 305 66.92 -3.37 -88.34
N GLU A 306 67.66 -2.80 -87.37
CA GLU A 306 68.79 -1.92 -87.64
C GLU A 306 69.93 -2.66 -88.36
N GLU A 307 70.27 -3.87 -87.91
CA GLU A 307 71.28 -4.72 -88.54
C GLU A 307 70.88 -5.16 -89.95
N LEU A 308 69.62 -5.55 -90.15
CA LEU A 308 69.05 -5.84 -91.47
C LEU A 308 69.11 -4.60 -92.37
N THR A 309 68.74 -3.43 -91.86
CA THR A 309 68.79 -2.16 -92.63
C THR A 309 70.21 -1.82 -93.03
N ALA A 310 71.19 -2.02 -92.13
CA ALA A 310 72.61 -1.84 -92.43
C ALA A 310 73.08 -2.81 -93.52
N THR A 311 72.68 -4.08 -93.43
CA THR A 311 73.01 -5.12 -94.42
C THR A 311 72.38 -4.82 -95.79
N VAL A 312 71.12 -4.36 -95.82
CA VAL A 312 70.44 -3.93 -97.06
C VAL A 312 71.14 -2.73 -97.66
N ARG A 313 71.56 -1.75 -96.84
CA ARG A 313 72.33 -0.59 -97.29
C ARG A 313 73.68 -1.02 -97.88
N GLN A 314 74.38 -1.94 -97.22
CA GLN A 314 75.62 -2.52 -97.72
C GLN A 314 75.41 -3.27 -99.04
N ASN A 315 74.33 -4.05 -99.18
CA ASN A 315 73.99 -4.73 -100.42
C ASN A 315 73.67 -3.74 -101.55
N ALA A 316 72.99 -2.63 -101.26
CA ALA A 316 72.73 -1.57 -102.22
C ALA A 316 74.02 -0.88 -102.68
N ASP A 317 74.94 -0.59 -101.76
CA ASP A 317 76.25 -0.02 -102.09
C ASP A 317 77.11 -1.01 -102.91
N ASN A 318 77.11 -2.30 -102.54
CA ASN A 318 77.78 -3.36 -103.31
C ASN A 318 77.21 -3.47 -104.73
N ALA A 319 75.88 -3.46 -104.89
CA ALA A 319 75.23 -3.48 -106.20
C ALA A 319 75.59 -2.24 -107.03
N ARG A 320 75.68 -1.07 -106.40
CA ARG A 320 76.10 0.19 -107.04
C ARG A 320 77.58 0.16 -107.45
N GLN A 321 78.46 -0.38 -106.62
CA GLN A 321 79.88 -0.61 -106.97
C GLN A 321 80.02 -1.61 -108.11
N ALA A 322 79.30 -2.73 -108.06
CA ALA A 322 79.30 -3.74 -109.13
C ALA A 322 78.79 -3.13 -110.45
N SER A 323 77.73 -2.31 -110.40
CA SER A 323 77.23 -1.57 -111.55
C SER A 323 78.27 -0.59 -112.10
N HIS A 324 79.02 0.10 -111.24
CA HIS A 324 80.10 0.99 -111.67
C HIS A 324 81.26 0.22 -112.32
N LEU A 325 81.70 -0.90 -111.71
CA LEU A 325 82.73 -1.77 -112.28
C LEU A 325 82.31 -2.31 -113.66
N ALA A 326 81.06 -2.75 -113.80
CA ALA A 326 80.51 -3.20 -115.07
C ALA A 326 80.52 -2.08 -116.13
N LEU A 327 80.15 -0.86 -115.75
CA LEU A 327 80.26 0.33 -116.62
C LEU A 327 81.70 0.60 -117.04
N THR A 328 82.65 0.64 -116.09
CA THR A 328 84.08 0.87 -116.39
C THR A 328 84.68 -0.24 -117.26
N ALA A 329 84.32 -1.50 -117.02
CA ALA A 329 84.74 -2.63 -117.85
C ALA A 329 84.16 -2.54 -119.27
N SER A 330 82.89 -2.14 -119.40
CA SER A 330 82.26 -1.86 -120.70
C SER A 330 82.97 -0.72 -121.44
N GLU A 331 83.29 0.38 -120.76
CA GLU A 331 84.02 1.52 -121.35
C GLU A 331 85.46 1.16 -121.74
N THR A 332 86.13 0.31 -120.94
CA THR A 332 87.47 -0.21 -121.26
C THR A 332 87.43 -1.13 -122.47
N ALA A 333 86.42 -2.00 -122.58
CA ALA A 333 86.21 -2.83 -123.76
C ALA A 333 85.92 -1.99 -125.02
N GLU A 334 85.17 -0.89 -124.88
CA GLU A 334 84.93 0.07 -125.97
C GLU A 334 86.20 0.82 -126.40
N ARG A 335 87.08 1.18 -125.46
CA ARG A 335 88.39 1.81 -125.76
C ARG A 335 89.41 0.84 -126.36
N GLY A 336 89.41 -0.43 -125.96
CA GLY A 336 90.28 -1.45 -126.53
C GLY A 336 89.89 -1.89 -127.95
N GLY A 337 88.67 -1.54 -128.39
CA GLY A 337 88.18 -1.75 -129.75
C GLY A 337 88.52 -0.63 -130.75
N LYS A 338 89.25 0.42 -130.34
CA LYS A 338 89.80 1.48 -131.19
C LYS A 338 91.31 1.29 -131.36
#